data_AF-A0A924UWV8-F1
#
_entry.id   AF-A0A924UWV8-F1
#
_cell.length_a   1.000
_cell.length_b   1.000
_cell.length_c   1.000
_cell.angle_alpha   90.00
_cell.angle_beta   90.00
_cell.angle_gamma   90.00
#
_symmetry.space_group_name_H-M   'P 1'
#
loop_
_entity.id
_entity.type
_entity.pdbx_description
1 polymer ?
#
loop_
_entity_poly.entity_id
_entity_poly.type
_entity_poly.pdbx_seq_one_letter_code
_entity_poly.pdbx_strand_id
1 'polypeptide(L)'
;YWKFRREALDYFEISSHNKGFIFKEIVFKEVYPLFGQIDIKGLSEHRNECVKEDLKNQISALIHLFKNQESKINLVLLEQRKFELDSLLTELELPLKADTEQQIQLYIENEIHPILNNRKAGSTEALLVDNYFESIDKKSGLFYQSRKKFNNAMSVINKKLASLLDKKQIEAQNIYPHYYERFKTDGVEHNLYIGSSIAPLKPFDTLYLHNLRLWQLQTLCEMEIKHHQLKLSLPYELDVTGLILVFSSPISIRFRMDEKRFDVDGTYNARYEVVKKRIDKATIKGSSERITAKEKITIVYSHTNEETEYLNYIKFLQFKKNLEPTVEQFEVEELQGISGFKAMRVKISNEHRKQIPHNFSYQDLLDELN
;
A
#
# COMPACT_ATOMS: atom_id res chain seq x y z
N TYR A 1 25.55 3.77 -11.07
CA TYR A 1 25.70 2.38 -11.54
C TYR A 1 27.16 1.98 -11.83
N TRP A 2 28.12 2.29 -10.96
CA TRP A 2 29.53 2.05 -11.27
C TRP A 2 29.98 0.60 -10.95
N LYS A 3 29.55 0.02 -9.81
CA LYS A 3 29.89 -1.37 -9.45
C LYS A 3 29.35 -2.39 -10.44
N PHE A 4 28.10 -2.24 -10.85
CA PHE A 4 27.48 -3.09 -11.88
C PHE A 4 28.24 -3.03 -13.21
N ARG A 5 28.63 -1.82 -13.65
CA ARG A 5 29.44 -1.65 -14.87
C ARG A 5 30.80 -2.31 -14.74
N ARG A 6 31.45 -2.16 -13.59
CA ARG A 6 32.74 -2.80 -13.31
C ARG A 6 32.62 -4.33 -13.34
N GLU A 7 31.66 -4.92 -12.64
CA GLU A 7 31.46 -6.38 -12.66
C GLU A 7 31.09 -6.90 -14.06
N ALA A 8 30.34 -6.12 -14.86
CA ALA A 8 30.07 -6.47 -16.25
C ALA A 8 31.35 -6.45 -17.10
N LEU A 9 32.23 -5.46 -16.92
CA LEU A 9 33.52 -5.38 -17.61
C LEU A 9 34.43 -6.55 -17.20
N ASP A 10 34.55 -6.83 -15.90
CA ASP A 10 35.30 -7.98 -15.37
C ASP A 10 34.80 -9.30 -16.01
N TYR A 11 33.48 -9.47 -16.14
CA TYR A 11 32.89 -10.62 -16.82
C TYR A 11 33.28 -10.69 -18.31
N PHE A 12 33.22 -9.58 -19.05
CA PHE A 12 33.62 -9.56 -20.46
C PHE A 12 35.10 -9.93 -20.66
N GLU A 13 35.99 -9.41 -19.81
CA GLU A 13 37.42 -9.73 -19.88
C GLU A 13 37.71 -11.20 -19.56
N ILE A 14 37.04 -11.81 -18.58
CA ILE A 14 37.32 -13.18 -18.14
C ILE A 14 36.59 -14.23 -19.00
N SER A 15 35.40 -13.92 -19.49
CA SER A 15 34.64 -14.79 -20.40
C SER A 15 35.39 -15.09 -21.70
N SER A 16 36.22 -14.16 -22.18
CA SER A 16 37.15 -14.37 -23.31
C SER A 16 38.23 -15.46 -23.05
N HIS A 17 38.46 -15.84 -21.80
CA HIS A 17 39.47 -16.82 -21.38
C HIS A 17 38.89 -18.20 -20.96
N ASN A 18 37.63 -18.48 -21.31
CA ASN A 18 36.98 -19.80 -21.17
C ASN A 18 37.02 -20.41 -19.74
N LYS A 19 37.01 -19.55 -18.70
CA LYS A 19 36.85 -19.97 -17.30
C LYS A 19 35.46 -19.57 -16.80
N GLY A 20 34.79 -20.46 -16.08
CA GLY A 20 33.51 -20.17 -15.43
C GLY A 20 33.65 -18.99 -14.46
N PHE A 21 33.14 -17.82 -14.86
CA PHE A 21 33.19 -16.62 -14.02
C PHE A 21 32.05 -16.65 -13.01
N ILE A 22 32.41 -16.58 -11.73
CA ILE A 22 31.47 -16.40 -10.63
C ILE A 22 31.37 -14.90 -10.39
N PHE A 23 30.19 -14.31 -10.61
CA PHE A 23 29.94 -12.90 -10.32
C PHE A 23 30.23 -12.61 -8.85
N LYS A 24 31.01 -11.56 -8.58
CA LYS A 24 31.21 -11.09 -7.20
C LYS A 24 29.94 -10.45 -6.70
N GLU A 25 29.72 -10.55 -5.40
CA GLU A 25 28.59 -9.92 -4.75
C GLU A 25 28.70 -8.39 -4.80
N ILE A 26 27.65 -7.74 -5.28
CA ILE A 26 27.61 -6.28 -5.34
C ILE A 26 27.12 -5.76 -3.98
N VAL A 27 28.08 -5.42 -3.11
CA VAL A 27 27.82 -4.91 -1.76
C VAL A 27 28.15 -3.43 -1.66
N PHE A 28 27.27 -2.63 -1.09
CA PHE A 28 27.51 -1.24 -0.68
C PHE A 28 27.51 -1.15 0.83
N LYS A 29 28.65 -0.72 1.39
CA LYS A 29 28.82 -0.52 2.83
C LYS A 29 28.57 0.94 3.19
N GLU A 30 28.27 1.18 4.46
CA GLU A 30 28.09 2.52 5.04
C GLU A 30 27.07 3.39 4.28
N VAL A 31 25.88 2.83 4.03
CA VAL A 31 24.76 3.55 3.40
C VAL A 31 23.65 3.79 4.41
N TYR A 32 23.05 4.97 4.37
CA TYR A 32 21.92 5.35 5.19
C TYR A 32 20.63 4.97 4.45
N PRO A 33 19.76 4.16 5.08
CA PRO A 33 18.49 3.80 4.49
C PRO A 33 17.42 4.86 4.81
N LEU A 34 16.55 5.16 3.84
CA LEU A 34 15.34 5.95 4.07
C LEU A 34 14.14 5.12 3.60
N PHE A 35 13.24 4.80 4.53
CA PHE A 35 12.01 4.08 4.24
C PHE A 35 10.80 4.97 4.47
N GLY A 36 9.87 4.93 3.53
CA GLY A 36 8.56 5.54 3.67
C GLY A 36 7.50 4.78 2.91
N GLN A 37 6.26 4.95 3.33
CA GLN A 37 5.12 4.31 2.70
C GLN A 37 3.87 5.16 2.82
N ILE A 38 2.98 4.99 1.83
CA ILE A 38 1.58 5.35 1.93
C ILE A 38 0.78 4.10 1.62
N ASP A 39 0.05 3.63 2.63
CA ASP A 39 -0.74 2.41 2.55
C ASP A 39 -2.23 2.70 2.59
N ILE A 40 -3.04 1.84 1.97
CA ILE A 40 -4.49 1.95 1.98
C ILE A 40 -5.02 1.37 3.28
N LYS A 41 -5.72 2.20 4.05
CA LYS A 41 -6.25 1.82 5.35
C LYS A 41 -7.29 0.71 5.22
N GLY A 42 -7.14 -0.36 5.98
CA GLY A 42 -8.16 -1.39 6.13
C GLY A 42 -8.45 -2.17 4.84
N LEU A 43 -7.43 -2.40 4.01
CA LEU A 43 -7.63 -3.02 2.69
C LEU A 43 -8.24 -4.42 2.78
N SER A 44 -7.86 -5.19 3.81
CA SER A 44 -8.39 -6.55 4.01
C SER A 44 -9.86 -6.53 4.40
N GLU A 45 -10.24 -5.60 5.28
CA GLU A 45 -11.62 -5.37 5.72
C GLU A 45 -12.49 -4.92 4.55
N HIS A 46 -12.06 -3.92 3.78
CA HIS A 46 -12.77 -3.45 2.58
C HIS A 46 -12.92 -4.56 1.54
N ARG A 47 -11.88 -5.38 1.33
CA ARG A 47 -11.96 -6.51 0.39
C ARG A 47 -13.05 -7.49 0.81
N ASN A 48 -13.07 -7.86 2.10
CA ASN A 48 -14.08 -8.76 2.66
C ASN A 48 -15.50 -8.17 2.58
N GLU A 49 -15.67 -6.88 2.85
CA GLU A 49 -16.96 -6.19 2.71
C GLU A 49 -17.46 -6.21 1.27
N CYS A 50 -16.60 -5.93 0.28
CA CYS A 50 -16.98 -6.02 -1.13
C CYS A 50 -17.39 -7.44 -1.52
N VAL A 51 -16.72 -8.48 -1.01
CA VAL A 51 -17.12 -9.88 -1.23
C VAL A 51 -18.53 -10.11 -0.71
N LYS A 52 -18.79 -9.73 0.55
CA LYS A 52 -20.09 -9.89 1.17
C LYS A 52 -21.18 -9.16 0.40
N GLU A 53 -20.93 -7.92 0.00
CA GLU A 53 -21.89 -7.11 -0.74
C GLU A 53 -22.24 -7.74 -2.09
N ASP A 54 -21.23 -8.20 -2.84
CA ASP A 54 -21.43 -8.88 -4.12
C ASP A 54 -22.25 -10.18 -3.94
N LEU A 55 -21.93 -11.02 -2.94
CA LEU A 55 -22.68 -12.24 -2.63
C LEU A 55 -24.12 -11.95 -2.19
N LYS A 56 -24.34 -10.96 -1.31
CA LYS A 56 -25.68 -10.55 -0.87
C LYS A 56 -26.52 -10.04 -2.04
N ASN A 57 -25.93 -9.24 -2.93
CA ASN A 57 -26.59 -8.73 -4.13
C ASN A 57 -26.96 -9.88 -5.08
N GLN A 58 -26.05 -10.83 -5.29
CA GLN A 58 -26.31 -12.00 -6.13
C GLN A 58 -27.45 -12.86 -5.57
N ILE A 59 -27.38 -13.21 -4.28
CA ILE A 59 -28.42 -14.01 -3.61
C ILE A 59 -29.77 -13.28 -3.63
N SER A 60 -29.79 -11.97 -3.36
CA SER A 60 -31.02 -11.18 -3.39
C SER A 60 -31.64 -11.13 -4.79
N ALA A 61 -30.81 -11.01 -5.84
CA ALA A 61 -31.28 -11.08 -7.23
C ALA A 61 -31.89 -12.46 -7.53
N LEU A 62 -31.26 -13.54 -7.08
CA LEU A 62 -31.76 -14.91 -7.24
C LEU A 62 -33.10 -15.13 -6.52
N ILE A 63 -33.23 -14.67 -5.28
CA ILE A 63 -34.50 -14.74 -4.52
C ILE A 63 -35.60 -13.96 -5.24
N HIS A 64 -35.28 -12.77 -5.78
CA HIS A 64 -36.24 -11.98 -6.55
C HIS A 64 -36.67 -12.69 -7.84
N LEU A 65 -35.77 -13.37 -8.55
CA LEU A 65 -36.11 -14.19 -9.70
C LEU A 65 -37.08 -15.31 -9.35
N PHE A 66 -36.83 -16.03 -8.25
CA PHE A 66 -37.71 -17.11 -7.80
C PHE A 66 -39.09 -16.64 -7.34
N LYS A 67 -39.20 -15.46 -6.71
CA LYS A 67 -40.51 -14.87 -6.37
C LYS A 67 -41.37 -14.57 -7.60
N ASN A 68 -40.76 -14.25 -8.74
CA ASN A 68 -41.48 -13.90 -9.96
C ASN A 68 -41.84 -15.11 -10.85
N GLN A 69 -41.41 -16.33 -10.49
CA GLN A 69 -41.65 -17.57 -11.24
C GLN A 69 -42.95 -18.31 -10.84
N GLU A 70 -43.96 -17.61 -10.31
CA GLU A 70 -45.17 -18.22 -9.70
C GLU A 70 -46.15 -18.91 -10.66
N SER A 71 -45.76 -19.31 -11.87
CA SER A 71 -46.65 -20.13 -12.71
C SER A 71 -45.95 -21.25 -13.47
N LYS A 72 -46.06 -22.46 -12.89
CA LYS A 72 -45.80 -23.79 -13.49
C LYS A 72 -44.34 -24.25 -13.51
N ILE A 73 -43.77 -24.61 -12.35
CA ILE A 73 -42.77 -25.67 -12.12
C ILE A 73 -42.79 -26.02 -10.62
N ASN A 74 -42.49 -27.27 -10.27
CA ASN A 74 -42.51 -27.91 -8.94
C ASN A 74 -42.28 -26.96 -7.74
N LEU A 75 -43.37 -26.40 -7.18
CA LEU A 75 -43.37 -25.36 -6.13
C LEU A 75 -42.46 -25.72 -4.94
N VAL A 76 -42.45 -26.98 -4.53
CA VAL A 76 -41.70 -27.48 -3.38
C VAL A 76 -40.18 -27.30 -3.56
N LEU A 77 -39.65 -27.56 -4.76
CA LEU A 77 -38.21 -27.40 -5.01
C LEU A 77 -37.81 -25.92 -5.00
N LEU A 78 -38.63 -25.04 -5.58
CA LEU A 78 -38.37 -23.59 -5.60
C LEU A 78 -38.44 -22.99 -4.19
N GLU A 79 -39.43 -23.41 -3.39
CA GLU A 79 -39.53 -23.02 -1.98
C GLU A 79 -38.31 -23.46 -1.17
N GLN A 80 -37.84 -24.70 -1.39
CA GLN A 80 -36.62 -25.20 -0.76
C GLN A 80 -35.39 -24.36 -1.14
N ARG A 81 -35.17 -24.07 -2.43
CA ARG A 81 -34.01 -23.26 -2.86
C ARG A 81 -34.06 -21.84 -2.33
N LYS A 82 -35.25 -21.25 -2.26
CA LYS A 82 -35.43 -19.94 -1.66
C LYS A 82 -35.07 -19.96 -0.17
N PHE A 83 -35.52 -20.96 0.58
CA PHE A 83 -35.16 -21.12 1.99
C PHE A 83 -33.65 -21.28 2.19
N GLU A 84 -32.99 -22.09 1.35
CA GLU A 84 -31.53 -22.26 1.36
C GLU A 84 -30.81 -20.94 1.08
N LEU A 85 -31.26 -20.16 0.08
CA LEU A 85 -30.71 -18.84 -0.24
C LEU A 85 -30.92 -17.81 0.89
N ASP A 86 -32.09 -17.78 1.54
CA ASP A 86 -32.36 -16.91 2.70
C ASP A 86 -31.45 -17.28 3.90
N SER A 87 -31.18 -18.57 4.08
CA SER A 87 -30.23 -19.05 5.10
C SER A 87 -28.80 -18.57 4.81
N LEU A 88 -28.35 -18.65 3.55
CA LEU A 88 -27.04 -18.13 3.14
C LEU A 88 -26.93 -16.61 3.32
N LEU A 89 -28.00 -15.86 3.02
CA LEU A 89 -28.04 -14.42 3.27
C LEU A 89 -27.84 -14.09 4.75
N THR A 90 -28.47 -14.87 5.63
CA THR A 90 -28.34 -14.74 7.08
C THR A 90 -26.91 -15.08 7.55
N GLU A 91 -26.29 -16.10 6.97
CA GLU A 91 -24.89 -16.45 7.26
C GLU A 91 -23.91 -15.32 6.87
N LEU A 92 -24.18 -14.59 5.78
CA LEU A 92 -23.35 -13.46 5.33
C LEU A 92 -23.37 -12.24 6.28
N GLU A 93 -24.26 -12.20 7.27
CA GLU A 93 -24.19 -11.23 8.36
C GLU A 93 -23.03 -11.51 9.32
N LEU A 94 -22.59 -12.77 9.43
CA LEU A 94 -21.43 -13.17 10.23
C LEU A 94 -20.10 -12.90 9.49
N PRO A 95 -18.95 -12.79 10.18
CA PRO A 95 -17.65 -12.68 9.53
C PRO A 95 -17.40 -13.81 8.51
N LEU A 96 -16.89 -13.48 7.33
CA LEU A 96 -16.61 -14.47 6.29
C LEU A 96 -15.52 -15.44 6.78
N LYS A 97 -15.75 -16.74 6.55
CA LYS A 97 -14.70 -17.76 6.65
C LYS A 97 -13.95 -17.82 5.32
N ALA A 98 -12.79 -18.45 5.33
CA ALA A 98 -11.92 -18.54 4.16
C ALA A 98 -12.58 -19.25 2.96
N ASP A 99 -13.55 -20.14 3.21
CA ASP A 99 -14.23 -20.97 2.22
C ASP A 99 -15.67 -20.53 1.88
N THR A 100 -16.23 -19.55 2.60
CA THR A 100 -17.63 -19.12 2.45
C THR A 100 -17.98 -18.71 1.01
N GLU A 101 -17.13 -17.89 0.37
CA GLU A 101 -17.35 -17.45 -1.02
C GLU A 101 -17.41 -18.64 -1.99
N GLN A 102 -16.48 -19.59 -1.83
CA GLN A 102 -16.40 -20.77 -2.70
C GLN A 102 -17.62 -21.68 -2.52
N GLN A 103 -18.06 -21.90 -1.28
CA GLN A 103 -19.23 -22.73 -0.99
C GLN A 103 -20.51 -22.15 -1.58
N ILE A 104 -20.74 -20.85 -1.39
CA ILE A 104 -21.91 -20.16 -1.92
C ILE A 104 -21.89 -20.18 -3.46
N GLN A 105 -20.75 -19.92 -4.07
CA GLN A 105 -20.63 -19.92 -5.53
C GLN A 105 -20.90 -21.32 -6.11
N LEU A 106 -20.32 -22.37 -5.54
CA LEU A 106 -20.56 -23.75 -5.98
C LEU A 106 -22.02 -24.14 -5.83
N TYR A 107 -22.67 -23.73 -4.74
CA TYR A 107 -24.10 -23.96 -4.56
C TYR A 107 -24.92 -23.25 -5.64
N ILE A 108 -24.63 -21.96 -5.90
CA ILE A 108 -25.31 -21.20 -6.94
C ILE A 108 -25.11 -21.83 -8.33
N GLU A 109 -23.89 -22.23 -8.67
CA GLU A 109 -23.56 -22.84 -9.96
C GLU A 109 -24.21 -24.22 -10.16
N ASN A 110 -24.20 -25.08 -9.14
CA ASN A 110 -24.66 -26.46 -9.27
C ASN A 110 -26.15 -26.63 -9.00
N GLU A 111 -26.73 -25.83 -8.11
CA GLU A 111 -28.11 -26.03 -7.65
C GLU A 111 -29.08 -24.98 -8.21
N ILE A 112 -28.62 -23.74 -8.40
CA ILE A 112 -29.48 -22.61 -8.80
C ILE A 112 -29.46 -22.38 -10.31
N HIS A 113 -28.27 -22.28 -10.92
CA HIS A 113 -28.13 -22.00 -12.37
C HIS A 113 -28.84 -23.03 -13.26
N PRO A 114 -28.85 -24.35 -12.98
CA PRO A 114 -29.60 -25.31 -13.79
C PRO A 114 -31.11 -25.07 -13.79
N ILE A 115 -31.68 -24.62 -12.66
CA ILE A 115 -33.10 -24.27 -12.56
C ILE A 115 -33.38 -23.05 -13.45
N LEU A 116 -32.51 -22.03 -13.38
CA LEU A 116 -32.63 -20.84 -14.21
C LEU A 116 -32.50 -21.17 -15.70
N ASN A 117 -31.59 -22.06 -16.10
CA ASN A 117 -31.35 -22.43 -17.50
C ASN A 117 -32.45 -23.30 -18.12
N ASN A 118 -33.20 -24.07 -17.33
CA ASN A 118 -34.31 -24.91 -17.81
C ASN A 118 -35.61 -24.13 -18.16
N ARG A 119 -35.50 -22.84 -18.46
CA ARG A 119 -36.64 -21.94 -18.72
C ARG A 119 -37.17 -22.01 -20.16
N LYS A 120 -38.47 -21.75 -20.33
CA LYS A 120 -39.09 -21.61 -21.66
C LYS A 120 -38.73 -20.26 -22.30
N ALA A 121 -38.28 -20.28 -23.54
CA ALA A 121 -37.95 -19.07 -24.29
C ALA A 121 -39.21 -18.18 -24.51
N GLY A 122 -39.07 -16.86 -24.31
CA GLY A 122 -40.08 -15.87 -24.69
C GLY A 122 -41.01 -15.33 -23.59
N SER A 123 -40.82 -15.68 -22.30
CA SER A 123 -41.57 -15.08 -21.18
C SER A 123 -40.89 -13.81 -20.62
N THR A 124 -41.65 -12.97 -19.88
CA THR A 124 -41.09 -11.85 -19.09
C THR A 124 -40.04 -12.30 -18.07
N GLU A 125 -40.13 -13.55 -17.60
CA GLU A 125 -39.13 -14.18 -16.73
C GLU A 125 -37.80 -14.38 -17.45
N ALA A 126 -37.80 -14.66 -18.76
CA ALA A 126 -36.58 -14.84 -19.54
C ALA A 126 -35.73 -13.57 -19.52
N LEU A 127 -36.35 -12.39 -19.67
CA LEU A 127 -35.65 -11.09 -19.60
C LEU A 127 -35.00 -10.84 -18.24
N LEU A 128 -35.69 -11.17 -17.14
CA LEU A 128 -35.13 -10.98 -15.79
C LEU A 128 -33.92 -11.90 -15.54
N VAL A 129 -34.01 -13.15 -16.01
CA VAL A 129 -32.91 -14.10 -15.87
C VAL A 129 -31.74 -13.75 -16.79
N ASP A 130 -31.99 -13.26 -18.00
CA ASP A 130 -30.95 -12.78 -18.91
C ASP A 130 -30.20 -11.59 -18.28
N ASN A 131 -30.92 -10.62 -17.69
CA ASN A 131 -30.31 -9.51 -16.95
C ASN A 131 -29.41 -9.99 -15.78
N TYR A 132 -29.82 -11.05 -15.09
CA TYR A 132 -28.99 -11.66 -14.05
C TYR A 132 -27.70 -12.26 -14.63
N PHE A 133 -27.78 -13.06 -15.70
CA PHE A 133 -26.57 -13.61 -16.31
C PHE A 133 -25.68 -12.54 -16.96
N GLU A 134 -26.24 -11.43 -17.44
CA GLU A 134 -25.46 -10.27 -17.89
C GLU A 134 -24.71 -9.56 -16.76
N SER A 135 -25.24 -9.62 -15.53
CA SER A 135 -24.59 -9.04 -14.34
C SER A 135 -23.41 -9.88 -13.82
N ILE A 136 -23.28 -11.13 -14.28
CA ILE A 136 -22.16 -12.01 -14.00
C ILE A 136 -21.01 -11.67 -14.95
N ASP A 137 -19.82 -11.46 -14.40
CA ASP A 137 -18.64 -11.17 -15.22
C ASP A 137 -18.21 -12.41 -16.01
N LYS A 138 -18.17 -12.27 -17.34
CA LYS A 138 -17.90 -13.38 -18.28
C LYS A 138 -16.52 -14.03 -18.11
N LYS A 139 -15.56 -13.36 -17.47
CA LYS A 139 -14.20 -13.91 -17.27
C LYS A 139 -14.09 -14.68 -15.97
N SER A 140 -14.66 -14.15 -14.90
CA SER A 140 -14.57 -14.73 -13.56
C SER A 140 -15.71 -15.67 -13.22
N GLY A 141 -16.87 -15.58 -13.90
CA GLY A 141 -18.07 -16.31 -13.54
C GLY A 141 -18.74 -15.79 -12.26
N LEU A 142 -18.26 -14.67 -11.72
CA LEU A 142 -18.70 -14.11 -10.45
C LEU A 142 -19.58 -12.87 -10.65
N PHE A 143 -20.47 -12.64 -9.69
CA PHE A 143 -21.18 -11.37 -9.56
C PHE A 143 -20.18 -10.32 -9.04
N TYR A 144 -19.58 -9.55 -9.94
CA TYR A 144 -18.37 -8.75 -9.67
C TYR A 144 -18.62 -7.25 -9.87
N GLN A 145 -19.37 -6.62 -8.94
CA GLN A 145 -19.76 -5.22 -9.05
C GLN A 145 -19.02 -4.34 -8.04
N SER A 146 -19.18 -4.61 -6.74
CA SER A 146 -18.52 -3.84 -5.68
C SER A 146 -17.03 -4.10 -5.66
N ARG A 147 -16.60 -5.36 -5.80
CA ARG A 147 -15.18 -5.71 -5.90
C ARG A 147 -14.51 -5.03 -7.11
N LYS A 148 -15.24 -4.84 -8.22
CA LYS A 148 -14.75 -4.09 -9.40
C LYS A 148 -14.53 -2.62 -9.10
N LYS A 149 -15.48 -1.95 -8.42
CA LYS A 149 -15.36 -0.54 -8.01
C LYS A 149 -14.16 -0.36 -7.07
N PHE A 150 -14.04 -1.22 -6.07
CA PHE A 150 -12.92 -1.25 -5.12
C PHE A 150 -11.57 -1.44 -5.83
N ASN A 151 -11.43 -2.47 -6.66
CA ASN A 151 -10.19 -2.75 -7.39
C ASN A 151 -9.81 -1.62 -8.35
N ASN A 152 -10.80 -0.97 -8.97
CA ASN A 152 -10.56 0.21 -9.80
C ASN A 152 -10.05 1.38 -8.96
N ALA A 153 -10.71 1.70 -7.84
CA ALA A 153 -10.30 2.77 -6.94
C ALA A 153 -8.86 2.56 -6.43
N MET A 154 -8.55 1.35 -5.93
CA MET A 154 -7.21 0.95 -5.48
C MET A 154 -6.17 1.13 -6.58
N SER A 155 -6.46 0.67 -7.80
CA SER A 155 -5.55 0.78 -8.95
C SER A 155 -5.28 2.23 -9.33
N VAL A 156 -6.31 3.07 -9.34
CA VAL A 156 -6.21 4.51 -9.64
C VAL A 156 -5.38 5.24 -8.58
N ILE A 157 -5.63 4.98 -7.29
CA ILE A 157 -4.85 5.54 -6.18
C ILE A 157 -3.38 5.16 -6.34
N ASN A 158 -3.06 3.85 -6.40
CA ASN A 158 -1.69 3.39 -6.44
C ASN A 158 -0.94 3.86 -7.70
N LYS A 159 -1.64 3.98 -8.84
CA LYS A 159 -1.04 4.55 -10.07
C LYS A 159 -0.72 6.04 -9.89
N LYS A 160 -1.63 6.82 -9.30
CA LYS A 160 -1.45 8.26 -9.10
C LYS A 160 -0.32 8.56 -8.12
N LEU A 161 -0.30 7.85 -6.99
CA LEU A 161 0.72 7.97 -5.95
C LEU A 161 2.10 7.54 -6.46
N ALA A 162 2.20 6.39 -7.13
CA ALA A 162 3.46 5.93 -7.71
C ALA A 162 4.01 6.91 -8.76
N SER A 163 3.14 7.44 -9.63
CA SER A 163 3.54 8.44 -10.64
C SER A 163 4.03 9.75 -10.02
N LEU A 164 3.43 10.19 -8.91
CA LEU A 164 3.90 11.37 -8.20
C LEU A 164 5.27 11.13 -7.57
N LEU A 165 5.44 9.98 -6.91
CA LEU A 165 6.70 9.60 -6.27
C LEU A 165 7.82 9.48 -7.30
N ASP A 166 7.56 8.82 -8.44
CA ASP A 166 8.53 8.69 -9.54
C ASP A 166 8.96 10.06 -10.11
N LYS A 167 8.03 11.04 -10.17
CA LYS A 167 8.37 12.43 -10.56
C LYS A 167 9.26 13.11 -9.51
N LYS A 168 8.86 13.05 -8.24
CA LYS A 168 9.61 13.66 -7.12
C LYS A 168 10.99 13.03 -6.97
N GLN A 169 11.12 11.77 -7.33
CA GLN A 169 12.36 11.04 -7.25
C GLN A 169 13.43 11.55 -8.22
N ILE A 170 13.04 12.13 -9.36
CA ILE A 170 13.98 12.81 -10.27
C ILE A 170 14.61 14.02 -9.58
N GLU A 171 13.80 14.77 -8.81
CA GLU A 171 14.29 15.92 -8.03
C GLU A 171 15.23 15.46 -6.91
N ALA A 172 14.89 14.38 -6.21
CA ALA A 172 15.73 13.81 -5.16
C ALA A 172 17.11 13.36 -5.68
N GLN A 173 17.18 12.80 -6.89
CA GLN A 173 18.45 12.37 -7.49
C GLN A 173 19.39 13.56 -7.78
N ASN A 174 18.87 14.78 -7.91
CA ASN A 174 19.68 15.98 -8.04
C ASN A 174 20.32 16.42 -6.71
N ILE A 175 19.71 16.07 -5.56
CA ILE A 175 20.28 16.33 -4.23
C ILE A 175 21.58 15.53 -4.08
N TYR A 176 21.50 14.21 -4.25
CA TYR A 176 22.66 13.34 -4.25
C TYR A 176 22.34 12.00 -4.92
N PRO A 177 23.26 11.39 -5.71
CA PRO A 177 22.99 10.10 -6.34
C PRO A 177 22.78 8.98 -5.31
N HIS A 178 21.64 8.31 -5.37
CA HIS A 178 21.25 7.27 -4.42
C HIS A 178 20.53 6.11 -5.11
N TYR A 179 20.48 4.95 -4.45
CA TYR A 179 19.64 3.84 -4.91
C TYR A 179 18.20 4.06 -4.47
N TYR A 180 17.26 3.66 -5.32
CA TYR A 180 15.83 3.81 -5.08
C TYR A 180 15.09 2.56 -5.55
N GLU A 181 14.25 2.04 -4.67
CA GLU A 181 13.34 0.93 -4.93
C GLU A 181 11.93 1.36 -4.55
N ARG A 182 10.96 1.09 -5.42
CA ARG A 182 9.54 1.34 -5.17
C ARG A 182 8.77 0.05 -5.29
N PHE A 183 7.93 -0.23 -4.30
CA PHE A 183 7.01 -1.36 -4.29
C PHE A 183 5.58 -0.85 -4.42
N LYS A 184 4.80 -1.56 -5.23
CA LYS A 184 3.36 -1.32 -5.40
C LYS A 184 2.63 -2.62 -5.06
N THR A 185 2.09 -2.68 -3.86
CA THR A 185 1.32 -3.79 -3.32
C THR A 185 -0.08 -3.26 -3.04
N ASP A 186 -0.42 -3.15 -1.75
CA ASP A 186 -1.65 -2.58 -1.22
C ASP A 186 -1.56 -1.04 -1.17
N GLY A 187 -0.34 -0.52 -1.00
CA GLY A 187 0.00 0.89 -1.14
C GLY A 187 1.21 1.14 -2.04
N VAL A 188 1.87 2.26 -1.80
CA VAL A 188 3.15 2.63 -2.41
C VAL A 188 4.20 2.77 -1.32
N GLU A 189 5.21 1.91 -1.37
CA GLU A 189 6.35 1.91 -0.46
C GLU A 189 7.62 2.26 -1.23
N HIS A 190 8.59 2.87 -0.56
CA HIS A 190 9.90 3.12 -1.14
C HIS A 190 11.05 2.94 -0.16
N ASN A 191 12.18 2.47 -0.69
CA ASN A 191 13.47 2.45 -0.02
C ASN A 191 14.45 3.30 -0.82
N LEU A 192 15.14 4.20 -0.13
CA LEU A 192 16.32 4.86 -0.65
C LEU A 192 17.54 4.40 0.14
N TYR A 193 18.68 4.31 -0.54
CA TYR A 193 19.97 4.13 0.12
C TYR A 193 20.93 5.21 -0.37
N ILE A 194 21.48 5.99 0.55
CA ILE A 194 22.43 7.07 0.25
C ILE A 194 23.74 6.86 1.00
N GLY A 195 24.88 7.13 0.35
CA GLY A 195 26.19 7.10 0.99
C GLY A 195 27.34 7.23 0.00
N SER A 196 28.55 7.42 0.52
CA SER A 196 29.77 7.58 -0.30
C SER A 196 30.02 6.37 -1.21
N SER A 197 29.72 5.16 -0.76
CA SER A 197 29.96 3.93 -1.52
C SER A 197 29.11 3.81 -2.80
N ILE A 198 27.99 4.53 -2.87
CA ILE A 198 27.09 4.58 -4.03
C ILE A 198 27.64 5.48 -5.13
N ALA A 199 28.25 6.60 -4.75
CA ALA A 199 28.80 7.61 -5.65
C ALA A 199 30.23 8.00 -5.23
N PRO A 200 31.24 7.14 -5.41
CA PRO A 200 32.59 7.34 -4.87
C PRO A 200 33.32 8.55 -5.45
N LEU A 201 32.87 9.08 -6.59
CA LEU A 201 33.43 10.27 -7.23
C LEU A 201 32.82 11.58 -6.70
N LYS A 202 31.81 11.51 -5.83
CA LYS A 202 31.20 12.68 -5.19
C LYS A 202 31.46 12.61 -3.67
N PRO A 203 31.96 13.68 -3.04
CA PRO A 203 32.09 13.71 -1.59
C PRO A 203 30.70 13.62 -0.96
N PHE A 204 30.58 12.79 0.08
CA PHE A 204 29.34 12.63 0.83
C PHE A 204 29.39 13.46 2.11
N ASP A 205 28.33 14.23 2.34
CA ASP A 205 28.10 15.01 3.55
C ASP A 205 26.71 14.69 4.12
N THR A 206 26.59 14.71 5.44
CA THR A 206 25.33 14.48 6.16
C THR A 206 24.21 15.46 5.79
N LEU A 207 24.56 16.66 5.29
CA LEU A 207 23.61 17.63 4.76
C LEU A 207 22.75 17.05 3.63
N TYR A 208 23.31 16.19 2.78
CA TYR A 208 22.53 15.50 1.73
C TYR A 208 21.51 14.53 2.33
N LEU A 209 21.85 13.87 3.44
CA LEU A 209 20.92 12.99 4.15
C LEU A 209 19.76 13.80 4.75
N HIS A 210 20.04 14.92 5.41
CA HIS A 210 19.01 15.81 5.96
C HIS A 210 18.09 16.35 4.85
N ASN A 211 18.66 16.78 3.72
CA ASN A 211 17.89 17.20 2.55
C ASN A 211 16.94 16.10 2.05
N LEU A 212 17.41 14.85 1.95
CA LEU A 212 16.56 13.74 1.50
C LEU A 212 15.48 13.38 2.54
N ARG A 213 15.74 13.50 3.84
CA ARG A 213 14.74 13.26 4.88
C ARG A 213 13.63 14.31 4.85
N LEU A 214 14.00 15.59 4.69
CA LEU A 214 13.03 16.67 4.51
C LEU A 214 12.21 16.46 3.23
N TRP A 215 12.88 16.15 2.11
CA TRP A 215 12.22 15.82 0.85
C TRP A 215 11.24 14.65 1.00
N GLN A 216 11.62 13.60 1.75
CA GLN A 216 10.77 12.43 1.98
C GLN A 216 9.49 12.84 2.71
N LEU A 217 9.61 13.60 3.80
CA LEU A 217 8.45 14.10 4.56
C LEU A 217 7.54 14.98 3.69
N GLN A 218 8.12 15.90 2.92
CA GLN A 218 7.36 16.75 1.99
C GLN A 218 6.64 15.94 0.91
N THR A 219 7.30 14.92 0.37
CA THR A 219 6.75 14.06 -0.67
C THR A 219 5.57 13.26 -0.14
N LEU A 220 5.65 12.70 1.07
CA LEU A 220 4.52 12.01 1.70
C LEU A 220 3.35 12.98 1.97
N CYS A 221 3.62 14.20 2.42
CA CYS A 221 2.57 15.21 2.59
C CYS A 221 1.85 15.52 1.28
N GLU A 222 2.59 15.71 0.18
CA GLU A 222 2.00 15.99 -1.13
C GLU A 222 1.20 14.78 -1.66
N MET A 223 1.71 13.57 -1.47
CA MET A 223 1.00 12.34 -1.85
C MET A 223 -0.35 12.22 -1.13
N GLU A 224 -0.40 12.48 0.18
CA GLU A 224 -1.66 12.47 0.94
C GLU A 224 -2.63 13.57 0.43
N ILE A 225 -2.14 14.78 0.16
CA ILE A 225 -2.95 15.88 -0.40
C ILE A 225 -3.54 15.47 -1.76
N LYS A 226 -2.72 14.87 -2.64
CA LYS A 226 -3.17 14.37 -3.94
C LYS A 226 -4.19 13.25 -3.80
N HIS A 227 -4.00 12.35 -2.84
CA HIS A 227 -4.99 11.33 -2.54
C HIS A 227 -6.32 11.95 -2.11
N HIS A 228 -6.30 12.92 -1.18
CA HIS A 228 -7.51 13.60 -0.73
C HIS A 228 -8.28 14.27 -1.89
N GLN A 229 -7.57 14.92 -2.83
CA GLN A 229 -8.16 15.50 -4.03
C GLN A 229 -8.78 14.44 -4.96
N LEU A 230 -8.12 13.30 -5.09
CA LEU A 230 -8.58 12.18 -5.91
C LEU A 230 -9.81 11.50 -5.31
N LYS A 231 -9.89 11.39 -3.98
CA LYS A 231 -10.93 10.66 -3.24
C LYS A 231 -12.34 11.02 -3.69
N LEU A 232 -12.62 12.30 -3.95
CA LEU A 232 -13.93 12.80 -4.39
C LEU A 232 -14.40 12.27 -5.74
N SER A 233 -13.49 11.73 -6.56
CA SER A 233 -13.78 11.22 -7.91
C SER A 233 -13.80 9.70 -8.00
N LEU A 234 -13.49 9.00 -6.91
CA LEU A 234 -13.36 7.55 -6.93
C LEU A 234 -14.72 6.85 -6.80
N PRO A 235 -14.91 5.69 -7.47
CA PRO A 235 -16.13 4.90 -7.37
C PRO A 235 -16.29 4.18 -6.02
N TYR A 236 -15.25 4.21 -5.18
CA TYR A 236 -15.20 3.61 -3.86
C TYR A 236 -14.26 4.46 -2.99
N GLU A 237 -14.71 4.82 -1.79
CA GLU A 237 -13.91 5.63 -0.88
C GLU A 237 -12.88 4.77 -0.15
N LEU A 238 -11.60 5.08 -0.37
CA LEU A 238 -10.50 4.49 0.37
C LEU A 238 -9.76 5.61 1.10
N ASP A 239 -9.38 5.36 2.34
CA ASP A 239 -8.49 6.22 3.08
C ASP A 239 -7.06 5.68 2.96
N VAL A 240 -6.08 6.57 3.05
CA VAL A 240 -4.66 6.19 3.10
C VAL A 240 -4.04 6.62 4.42
N THR A 241 -2.89 6.05 4.74
CA THR A 241 -2.07 6.43 5.89
C THR A 241 -0.60 6.49 5.51
N GLY A 242 0.10 7.54 5.96
CA GLY A 242 1.52 7.72 5.71
C GLY A 242 2.39 7.30 6.90
N LEU A 243 3.51 6.64 6.60
CA LEU A 243 4.51 6.25 7.60
C LEU A 243 5.94 6.46 7.08
N ILE A 244 6.81 6.98 7.95
CA ILE A 244 8.26 7.06 7.77
C ILE A 244 8.92 6.28 8.91
N LEU A 245 9.85 5.40 8.57
CA LEU A 245 10.74 4.78 9.56
C LEU A 245 12.09 5.48 9.48
N VAL A 246 12.45 6.19 10.53
CA VAL A 246 13.73 6.88 10.65
C VAL A 246 14.78 5.89 11.14
N PHE A 247 15.89 5.82 10.42
CA PHE A 247 17.03 5.02 10.79
C PHE A 247 18.31 5.79 10.49
N SER A 248 19.04 6.20 11.53
CA SER A 248 20.25 7.02 11.38
C SER A 248 21.55 6.23 11.39
N SER A 249 21.50 4.94 11.69
CA SER A 249 22.70 4.09 11.65
C SER A 249 22.96 3.63 10.21
N PRO A 250 24.21 3.77 9.72
CA PRO A 250 24.56 3.24 8.41
C PRO A 250 24.47 1.71 8.40
N ILE A 251 24.06 1.15 7.27
CA ILE A 251 23.96 -0.29 7.03
C ILE A 251 24.81 -0.69 5.82
N SER A 252 24.98 -1.99 5.64
CA SER A 252 25.47 -2.55 4.37
C SER A 252 24.30 -3.18 3.62
N ILE A 253 24.28 -3.02 2.30
CA ILE A 253 23.29 -3.63 1.41
C ILE A 253 24.00 -4.47 0.35
N ARG A 254 23.40 -5.61 0.00
CA ARG A 254 23.89 -6.56 -1.01
C ARG A 254 22.85 -6.72 -2.10
N PHE A 255 23.27 -6.63 -3.36
CA PHE A 255 22.39 -6.94 -4.47
C PHE A 255 22.28 -8.46 -4.64
N ARG A 256 21.06 -8.98 -4.55
CA ARG A 256 20.74 -10.38 -4.78
C ARG A 256 20.43 -10.59 -6.26
N MET A 257 21.30 -11.33 -6.96
CA MET A 257 21.20 -11.51 -8.42
C MET A 257 19.97 -12.33 -8.85
N ASP A 258 19.60 -13.31 -8.04
CA ASP A 258 18.40 -14.14 -8.17
C ASP A 258 17.11 -13.30 -8.04
N GLU A 259 17.08 -12.42 -7.04
CA GLU A 259 15.89 -11.60 -6.73
C GLU A 259 15.88 -10.23 -7.43
N LYS A 260 16.99 -9.84 -8.04
CA LYS A 260 17.22 -8.55 -8.71
C LYS A 260 16.88 -7.33 -7.83
N ARG A 261 17.17 -7.41 -6.54
CA ARG A 261 16.92 -6.34 -5.56
C ARG A 261 18.02 -6.25 -4.51
N PHE A 262 18.09 -5.12 -3.82
CA PHE A 262 18.94 -5.00 -2.65
C PHE A 262 18.27 -5.67 -1.45
N ASP A 263 19.08 -6.41 -0.71
CA ASP A 263 18.76 -6.92 0.60
C ASP A 263 19.81 -6.41 1.59
N VAL A 264 19.44 -6.44 2.87
CA VAL A 264 20.31 -5.95 3.92
C VAL A 264 21.40 -6.98 4.21
N ASP A 265 22.64 -6.51 4.25
CA ASP A 265 23.82 -7.35 4.41
C ASP A 265 24.21 -7.52 5.88
N GLY A 266 24.27 -8.77 6.34
CA GLY A 266 24.69 -9.12 7.70
C GLY A 266 23.56 -9.23 8.73
N THR A 267 23.79 -10.07 9.75
CA THR A 267 22.80 -10.41 10.79
C THR A 267 22.42 -9.23 11.69
N TYR A 268 23.34 -8.30 11.92
CA TYR A 268 23.07 -7.09 12.71
C TYR A 268 22.07 -6.15 12.01
N ASN A 269 22.22 -6.00 10.69
CA ASN A 269 21.38 -5.11 9.90
C ASN A 269 20.02 -5.74 9.59
N ALA A 270 19.87 -7.07 9.65
CA ALA A 270 18.60 -7.78 9.42
C ALA A 270 17.45 -7.28 10.32
N ARG A 271 17.76 -6.70 11.48
CA ARG A 271 16.75 -6.05 12.35
C ARG A 271 15.98 -4.97 11.61
N TYR A 272 16.64 -4.16 10.77
CA TYR A 272 16.01 -3.10 9.99
C TYR A 272 14.88 -3.65 9.09
N GLU A 273 15.15 -4.74 8.36
CA GLU A 273 14.15 -5.39 7.50
C GLU A 273 12.98 -5.99 8.29
N VAL A 274 13.26 -6.52 9.48
CA VAL A 274 12.21 -7.06 10.36
C VAL A 274 11.29 -5.95 10.88
N VAL A 275 11.84 -4.79 11.28
CA VAL A 275 11.03 -3.63 11.70
C VAL A 275 10.16 -3.15 10.55
N LYS A 276 10.77 -2.94 9.37
CA LYS A 276 10.08 -2.42 8.18
C LYS A 276 8.82 -3.23 7.85
N LYS A 277 8.88 -4.55 7.95
CA LYS A 277 7.77 -5.48 7.66
C LYS A 277 6.67 -5.55 8.73
N ARG A 278 6.88 -4.95 9.90
CA ARG A 278 5.99 -5.09 11.07
C ARG A 278 5.48 -3.76 11.61
N ILE A 279 6.18 -2.68 11.34
CA ILE A 279 5.89 -1.37 11.93
C ILE A 279 4.57 -0.79 11.40
N ASP A 280 4.17 -1.13 10.18
CA ASP A 280 2.89 -0.76 9.56
C ASP A 280 1.68 -1.19 10.42
N LYS A 281 1.79 -2.35 11.04
CA LYS A 281 0.78 -3.02 11.86
C LYS A 281 1.03 -2.77 13.35
N ALA A 282 1.96 -1.91 13.72
CA ALA A 282 2.15 -1.64 15.13
C ALA A 282 0.97 -0.84 15.71
N THR A 283 0.70 -1.07 16.99
CA THR A 283 -0.25 -0.28 17.79
C THR A 283 0.46 0.66 18.75
N ILE A 284 -0.27 1.63 19.25
CA ILE A 284 0.18 2.50 20.34
C ILE A 284 0.28 1.66 21.61
N LYS A 285 1.40 1.74 22.33
CA LYS A 285 1.63 0.95 23.54
C LYS A 285 0.51 1.17 24.57
N GLY A 286 -0.13 0.08 24.99
CA GLY A 286 -1.25 0.11 25.94
C GLY A 286 -2.62 0.42 25.30
N SER A 287 -2.71 0.42 23.98
CA SER A 287 -3.95 0.67 23.23
C SER A 287 -4.11 -0.35 22.09
N SER A 288 -5.34 -0.47 21.55
CA SER A 288 -5.62 -1.20 20.32
C SER A 288 -5.58 -0.30 19.06
N GLU A 289 -5.26 0.98 19.23
CA GLU A 289 -5.17 1.94 18.13
C GLU A 289 -3.88 1.73 17.34
N ARG A 290 -3.98 1.66 16.00
CA ARG A 290 -2.81 1.62 15.11
C ARG A 290 -1.97 2.89 15.25
N ILE A 291 -0.65 2.76 15.11
CA ILE A 291 0.22 3.94 15.10
C ILE A 291 -0.06 4.85 13.90
N THR A 292 -0.54 4.30 12.78
CA THR A 292 -0.92 5.06 11.58
C THR A 292 -2.37 5.52 11.64
N ALA A 293 -2.63 6.70 11.06
CA ALA A 293 -3.97 7.29 11.06
C ALA A 293 -4.20 8.09 9.77
N LYS A 294 -5.47 8.18 9.35
CA LYS A 294 -5.86 8.94 8.16
C LYS A 294 -5.57 10.44 8.33
N GLU A 295 -5.22 11.11 7.23
CA GLU A 295 -4.89 12.54 7.20
C GLU A 295 -3.65 12.92 8.02
N LYS A 296 -2.89 11.94 8.50
CA LYS A 296 -1.72 12.13 9.36
C LYS A 296 -0.52 11.39 8.79
N ILE A 297 0.66 11.99 8.96
CA ILE A 297 1.93 11.31 8.72
C ILE A 297 2.48 10.81 10.05
N THR A 298 2.83 9.54 10.10
CA THR A 298 3.44 8.90 11.26
C THR A 298 4.94 8.80 11.04
N ILE A 299 5.73 9.24 12.00
CA ILE A 299 7.20 9.22 11.93
C ILE A 299 7.69 8.40 13.11
N VAL A 300 8.26 7.23 12.82
CA VAL A 300 8.76 6.28 13.80
C VAL A 300 10.26 6.43 13.93
N TYR A 301 10.76 6.53 15.16
CA TYR A 301 12.17 6.74 15.46
C TYR A 301 12.57 6.00 16.74
N SER A 302 13.88 5.86 16.94
CA SER A 302 14.45 5.11 18.07
C SER A 302 15.30 5.98 19.00
N HIS A 303 15.84 7.08 18.49
CA HIS A 303 16.76 7.95 19.23
C HIS A 303 16.24 9.40 19.35
N THR A 304 16.68 10.11 20.39
CA THR A 304 16.27 11.50 20.66
C THR A 304 16.84 12.51 19.64
N ASN A 305 17.95 12.20 18.99
CA ASN A 305 18.48 13.04 17.90
C ASN A 305 17.54 13.01 16.68
N GLU A 306 17.03 11.83 16.31
CA GLU A 306 16.02 11.64 15.25
C GLU A 306 14.74 12.40 15.57
N GLU A 307 14.30 12.34 16.83
CA GLU A 307 13.16 13.11 17.33
C GLU A 307 13.35 14.61 17.10
N THR A 308 14.50 15.14 17.54
CA THR A 308 14.80 16.58 17.45
C THR A 308 14.87 17.05 16.00
N GLU A 309 15.51 16.26 15.14
CA GLU A 309 15.63 16.52 13.71
C GLU A 309 14.25 16.61 13.02
N TYR A 310 13.40 15.60 13.23
CA TYR A 310 12.07 15.58 12.61
C TYR A 310 11.11 16.59 13.20
N LEU A 311 11.22 16.93 14.49
CA LEU A 311 10.47 18.05 15.07
C LEU A 311 10.84 19.38 14.40
N ASN A 312 12.10 19.60 14.03
CA ASN A 312 12.51 20.79 13.28
C ASN A 312 11.92 20.80 11.86
N TYR A 313 11.91 19.65 11.16
CA TYR A 313 11.23 19.53 9.87
C TYR A 313 9.73 19.83 9.99
N ILE A 314 9.06 19.30 11.02
CA ILE A 314 7.64 19.54 11.26
C ILE A 314 7.39 21.02 11.53
N LYS A 315 8.15 21.67 12.41
CA LYS A 315 8.02 23.10 12.70
C LYS A 315 8.14 23.97 11.46
N PHE A 316 9.13 23.67 10.61
CA PHE A 316 9.30 24.35 9.33
C PHE A 316 8.09 24.15 8.41
N LEU A 317 7.59 22.92 8.28
CA LEU A 317 6.40 22.65 7.47
C LEU A 317 5.11 23.22 8.06
N GLN A 318 5.02 23.39 9.38
CA GLN A 318 3.92 24.10 10.06
C GLN A 318 3.99 25.61 9.77
N PHE A 319 5.18 26.20 9.79
CA PHE A 319 5.39 27.60 9.41
C PHE A 319 4.95 27.85 7.95
N LYS A 320 5.26 26.90 7.05
CA LYS A 320 4.77 26.90 5.66
C LYS A 320 3.29 26.52 5.50
N LYS A 321 2.58 26.24 6.59
CA LYS A 321 1.15 25.85 6.65
C LYS A 321 0.82 24.53 5.95
N ASN A 322 1.81 23.65 5.74
CA ASN A 322 1.58 22.31 5.21
C ASN A 322 1.03 21.35 6.28
N LEU A 323 1.37 21.58 7.54
CA LEU A 323 1.04 20.74 8.68
C LEU A 323 0.28 21.55 9.73
N GLU A 324 -0.61 20.88 10.46
CA GLU A 324 -1.30 21.44 11.62
C GLU A 324 -0.34 21.60 12.81
N PRO A 325 -0.60 22.54 13.74
CA PRO A 325 0.31 22.84 14.85
C PRO A 325 0.43 21.70 15.87
N THR A 326 -0.60 20.86 15.99
CA THR A 326 -0.63 19.78 16.98
C THR A 326 0.22 18.59 16.53
N VAL A 327 1.19 18.21 17.36
CA VAL A 327 2.01 17.01 17.21
C VAL A 327 1.65 16.03 18.33
N GLU A 328 1.23 14.84 17.97
CA GLU A 328 1.03 13.73 18.90
C GLU A 328 2.34 12.95 19.04
N GLN A 329 2.73 12.59 20.26
CA GLN A 329 3.89 11.74 20.53
C GLN A 329 3.48 10.58 21.43
N PHE A 330 3.97 9.37 21.13
CA PHE A 330 3.62 8.16 21.88
C PHE A 330 4.66 7.06 21.70
N GLU A 331 4.61 6.06 22.58
CA GLU A 331 5.42 4.84 22.46
C GLU A 331 4.73 3.82 21.55
N VAL A 332 5.52 3.14 20.73
CA VAL A 332 5.06 2.03 19.89
C VAL A 332 5.06 0.75 20.73
N GLU A 333 4.12 -0.16 20.48
CA GLU A 333 4.13 -1.48 21.10
C GLU A 333 5.44 -2.24 20.84
N GLU A 334 5.73 -3.20 21.72
CA GLU A 334 6.92 -4.05 21.55
C GLU A 334 6.70 -5.04 20.41
N LEU A 335 7.55 -4.98 19.39
CA LEU A 335 7.56 -5.92 18.28
C LEU A 335 8.44 -7.12 18.65
N GLN A 336 8.17 -8.32 18.12
CA GLN A 336 8.95 -9.49 18.54
C GLN A 336 10.45 -9.30 18.22
N GLY A 337 11.26 -9.23 19.27
CA GLY A 337 12.71 -9.05 19.21
C GLY A 337 13.19 -7.60 19.08
N ILE A 338 12.29 -6.60 19.10
CA ILE A 338 12.63 -5.19 18.90
C ILE A 338 11.72 -4.30 19.75
N SER A 339 12.32 -3.48 20.62
CA SER A 339 11.60 -2.60 21.56
C SER A 339 12.22 -1.19 21.58
N GLY A 340 11.52 -0.25 22.20
CA GLY A 340 12.01 1.12 22.41
C GLY A 340 11.70 2.12 21.30
N PHE A 341 10.85 1.77 20.34
CA PHE A 341 10.40 2.73 19.32
C PHE A 341 9.42 3.75 19.91
N LYS A 342 9.62 4.99 19.50
CA LYS A 342 8.67 6.08 19.69
C LYS A 342 8.16 6.53 18.34
N ALA A 343 7.01 7.17 18.34
CA ALA A 343 6.45 7.74 17.13
C ALA A 343 5.88 9.12 17.42
N MET A 344 5.88 9.94 16.38
CA MET A 344 5.13 11.18 16.34
C MET A 344 4.15 11.15 15.17
N ARG A 345 2.97 11.72 15.38
CA ARG A 345 1.97 11.93 14.33
C ARG A 345 1.67 13.41 14.19
N VAL A 346 1.59 13.86 12.95
CA VAL A 346 1.19 15.22 12.62
C VAL A 346 0.14 15.20 11.54
N LYS A 347 -0.89 16.03 11.71
CA LYS A 347 -1.99 16.16 10.76
C LYS A 347 -1.61 17.09 9.62
N ILE A 348 -2.02 16.75 8.41
CA ILE A 348 -1.82 17.60 7.24
C ILE A 348 -2.89 18.70 7.20
N SER A 349 -2.45 19.92 6.93
CA SER A 349 -3.29 21.11 6.93
C SER A 349 -4.40 21.04 5.88
N ASN A 350 -5.58 21.53 6.27
CA ASN A 350 -6.74 21.61 5.37
C ASN A 350 -6.63 22.76 4.35
N GLU A 351 -5.88 23.83 4.65
CA GLU A 351 -5.79 25.04 3.82
C GLU A 351 -5.09 24.75 2.48
N HIS A 352 -4.09 23.87 2.48
CA HIS A 352 -3.36 23.47 1.27
C HIS A 352 -3.97 22.28 0.52
N ARG A 353 -5.18 21.83 0.88
CA ARG A 353 -5.94 20.85 0.06
C ARG A 353 -6.30 21.39 -1.35
N LYS A 354 -6.02 22.67 -1.64
CA LYS A 354 -6.28 23.35 -2.93
C LYS A 354 -5.01 23.77 -3.71
N GLN A 355 -3.81 23.76 -3.13
CA GLN A 355 -2.57 24.20 -3.81
C GLN A 355 -1.41 23.22 -3.58
N ILE A 356 -0.59 23.00 -4.60
CA ILE A 356 0.59 22.12 -4.52
C ILE A 356 1.68 22.85 -3.69
N PRO A 357 2.20 22.26 -2.61
CA PRO A 357 3.25 22.89 -1.83
C PRO A 357 4.54 23.04 -2.65
N HIS A 358 5.25 24.15 -2.45
CA HIS A 358 6.60 24.30 -3.00
C HIS A 358 7.57 23.35 -2.28
N ASN A 359 8.47 22.72 -3.02
CA ASN A 359 9.56 21.95 -2.41
C ASN A 359 10.60 22.92 -1.83
N PHE A 360 11.08 22.62 -0.63
CA PHE A 360 12.06 23.42 0.10
C PHE A 360 13.28 22.55 0.44
N SER A 361 14.45 23.14 0.40
CA SER A 361 15.70 22.52 0.84
C SER A 361 15.91 22.65 2.34
N TYR A 362 16.81 21.85 2.91
CA TYR A 362 17.24 21.99 4.30
C TYR A 362 17.97 23.31 4.54
N GLN A 363 18.59 23.88 3.50
CA GLN A 363 19.25 25.17 3.60
C GLN A 363 18.22 26.29 3.79
N ASP A 364 17.08 26.22 3.11
CA ASP A 364 15.95 27.14 3.35
C ASP A 364 15.44 27.04 4.81
N LEU A 365 15.47 25.84 5.40
CA LEU A 365 15.13 25.64 6.81
C LEU A 365 16.16 26.28 7.75
N LEU A 366 17.45 26.13 7.45
CA LEU A 366 18.51 26.75 8.25
C LEU A 366 18.45 28.29 8.18
N ASP A 367 18.13 28.83 7.00
CA ASP A 367 17.99 30.28 6.81
C ASP A 367 16.77 30.86 7.54
N GLU A 368 15.75 30.05 7.83
CA GLU A 368 14.57 30.46 8.60
C GLU A 368 14.70 30.28 10.12
N LEU A 369 15.62 29.43 10.57
CA LEU A 369 15.91 29.22 11.99
C LEU A 369 16.91 30.23 12.57
N ASN A 370 17.64 30.93 11.70
CA ASN A 370 18.55 32.04 12.03
C ASN A 370 17.84 33.39 11.87
#